data_AF-A0A8C6SLK3-F1
#
_entry.id   AF-A0A8C6SLK3-F1
#
_cell.length_a   1.000
_cell.length_b   1.000
_cell.length_c   1.000
_cell.angle_alpha   90.00
_cell.angle_beta   90.00
_cell.angle_gamma   90.00
#
_symmetry.space_group_name_H-M   'P 1'
#
loop_
_entity.id
_entity.type
_entity.pdbx_description
1 polymer ?
#
loop_
_entity_poly.entity_id
_entity_poly.type
_entity_poly.pdbx_seq_one_letter_code
_entity_poly.pdbx_strand_id
1 'polypeptide(L)' 'LSTSPGCDSRDLKRKSDDRRNKSRVNLGALYPRWRALRDRLGLRFDSKLAAVLLDR' A
#
# COMPACT_ATOMS: atom_id res chain seq x y z
N LEU A 1 2.97 -13.17 -39.60
CA LEU A 1 3.51 -13.90 -38.43
C LEU A 1 4.22 -12.84 -37.58
N SER A 2 3.57 -12.32 -36.54
CA SER A 2 3.78 -12.74 -35.13
C SER A 2 5.08 -12.11 -34.59
N THR A 3 5.19 -11.40 -33.46
CA THR A 3 4.41 -11.32 -32.21
C THR A 3 4.85 -10.02 -31.50
N SER A 4 3.93 -9.29 -30.88
CA SER A 4 4.23 -8.11 -30.05
C SER A 4 5.10 -8.47 -28.82
N PRO A 5 6.08 -7.63 -28.42
CA PRO A 5 6.92 -7.91 -27.25
C PRO A 5 6.15 -7.61 -25.95
N GLY A 6 5.45 -8.61 -25.43
CA GLY A 6 4.74 -8.55 -24.15
C GLY A 6 5.65 -8.62 -22.90
N CYS A 7 6.84 -8.01 -22.91
CA CYS A 7 7.82 -8.14 -21.81
C CYS A 7 8.06 -6.90 -20.94
N ASP A 8 7.73 -5.68 -21.36
CA ASP A 8 8.07 -4.49 -20.53
C ASP A 8 7.22 -4.31 -19.26
N SER A 9 5.92 -4.60 -19.31
CA SER A 9 5.02 -4.30 -18.19
C SER A 9 5.25 -5.14 -16.93
N ARG A 10 5.74 -6.38 -17.08
CA ARG A 10 5.96 -7.29 -15.93
C ARG A 10 7.18 -6.89 -15.12
N ASP A 11 8.24 -6.45 -15.78
CA ASP A 11 9.46 -5.99 -15.14
C ASP A 11 9.28 -4.66 -14.42
N LEU A 12 8.52 -3.73 -15.03
CA LEU A 12 8.15 -2.47 -14.39
C LEU A 12 7.28 -2.68 -13.14
N LYS A 13 6.30 -3.61 -13.22
CA LYS A 13 5.45 -3.96 -12.08
C LYS A 13 6.27 -4.57 -10.95
N ARG A 14 7.16 -5.52 -11.25
CA ARG A 14 8.06 -6.15 -10.28
C ARG A 14 8.95 -5.12 -9.56
N LYS A 15 9.60 -4.22 -10.30
CA LYS A 15 10.42 -3.14 -9.69
C LYS A 15 9.60 -2.22 -8.79
N SER A 16 8.36 -1.93 -9.17
CA SER A 16 7.43 -1.14 -8.36
C SER A 16 7.00 -1.89 -7.09
N ASP A 17 6.73 -3.18 -7.21
CA ASP A 17 6.39 -4.06 -6.09
C ASP A 17 7.56 -4.17 -5.10
N ASP A 18 8.79 -4.36 -5.58
CA ASP A 18 10.00 -4.40 -4.76
C ASP A 18 10.23 -3.09 -4.01
N ARG A 19 10.05 -1.96 -4.69
CA ARG A 19 10.16 -0.63 -4.06
C ARG A 19 9.10 -0.44 -2.98
N ARG A 20 7.86 -0.89 -3.21
CA ARG A 20 6.78 -0.82 -2.23
C ARG A 20 7.00 -1.75 -1.05
N ASN A 21 7.59 -2.92 -1.28
CA ASN A 21 7.87 -3.89 -0.23
C ASN A 21 8.88 -3.34 0.80
N LYS A 22 9.85 -2.53 0.36
CA LYS A 22 10.82 -1.86 1.25
C LYS A 22 10.18 -0.89 2.26
N SER A 23 8.99 -0.35 1.95
CA SER A 23 8.32 0.66 2.76
C SER A 23 6.99 0.17 3.37
N ARG A 24 6.65 -1.11 3.17
CA ARG A 24 5.44 -1.70 3.77
C ARG A 24 5.68 -2.00 5.23
N VAL A 25 4.87 -1.40 6.10
CA VAL A 25 4.80 -1.74 7.52
C VAL A 25 3.72 -2.80 7.71
N ASN A 26 4.10 -3.96 8.26
CA ASN A 26 3.12 -4.99 8.63
C ASN A 26 2.59 -4.69 10.04
N LEU A 27 1.32 -4.32 10.14
CA LEU A 27 0.68 -3.96 11.41
C LEU A 27 0.41 -5.16 12.32
N GLY A 28 0.32 -6.38 11.77
CA GLY A 28 0.08 -7.60 12.53
C GLY A 28 -1.12 -7.50 13.48
N ALA A 29 -0.91 -7.80 14.76
CA ALA A 29 -1.93 -7.73 15.81
C ALA A 29 -2.53 -6.32 16.04
N LEU A 30 -1.88 -5.26 15.55
CA LEU A 30 -2.39 -3.89 15.63
C LEU A 30 -3.41 -3.58 14.53
N TYR A 31 -3.53 -4.42 13.50
CA TYR A 31 -4.43 -4.19 12.37
C TYR A 31 -5.90 -4.00 12.75
N PRO A 32 -6.50 -4.79 13.68
CA PRO A 32 -7.89 -4.57 14.11
C PRO A 32 -8.09 -3.20 14.76
N ARG A 33 -7.14 -2.78 15.60
CA ARG A 33 -7.17 -1.47 16.27
C ARG A 33 -7.01 -0.32 15.28
N TRP A 34 -6.12 -0.49 14.30
CA TRP A 34 -5.95 0.45 13.18
C TRP A 34 -7.25 0.64 12.39
N ARG A 35 -7.91 -0.47 12.01
CA ARG A 35 -9.19 -0.46 11.30
C ARG A 35 -10.29 0.22 12.11
N ALA A 36 -10.43 -0.13 13.39
CA ALA A 36 -11.42 0.47 14.27
C ALA A 36 -11.24 2.00 14.39
N LEU A 37 -9.99 2.46 14.51
CA LEU A 37 -9.67 3.88 14.56
C LEU A 37 -10.01 4.59 13.23
N ARG A 38 -9.65 3.97 12.10
CA ARG A 38 -9.95 4.51 10.77
C ARG A 38 -11.45 4.65 10.54
N ASP A 39 -12.21 3.63 10.90
CA ASP A 39 -13.67 3.59 10.70
C ASP A 39 -14.35 4.60 11.66
N ARG A 40 -13.89 4.74 12.91
CA ARG A 40 -14.34 5.78 13.85
C ARG A 40 -14.12 7.20 13.32
N LEU A 41 -13.02 7.43 12.59
CA LEU A 41 -12.69 8.73 11.99
C LEU A 41 -13.33 8.93 10.61
N GLY A 42 -14.11 7.96 10.10
CA GLY A 42 -14.74 8.04 8.77
C GLY A 42 -13.73 8.09 7.62
N LEU A 43 -12.51 7.57 7.82
CA LEU A 43 -11.43 7.65 6.85
C LEU A 43 -11.49 6.48 5.87
N ARG A 44 -11.42 6.80 4.58
CA ARG A 44 -11.50 5.78 3.51
C ARG A 44 -10.18 5.02 3.29
N PHE A 45 -9.05 5.64 3.63
CA PHE A 45 -7.71 5.13 3.32
C PHE A 45 -6.81 5.15 4.55
N ASP A 46 -6.00 4.11 4.70
CA ASP A 46 -5.00 3.98 5.76
C ASP A 46 -3.95 5.11 5.69
N SER A 47 -3.62 5.59 4.49
CA SER A 47 -2.72 6.74 4.31
C SER A 47 -3.24 8.03 4.96
N LYS A 48 -4.56 8.26 4.95
CA LYS A 48 -5.15 9.42 5.64
C LYS A 48 -5.07 9.27 7.15
N LEU A 49 -5.29 8.06 7.66
CA LEU A 49 -5.14 7.79 9.09
C LEU A 49 -3.67 8.00 9.52
N ALA A 50 -2.72 7.52 8.71
CA ALA A 50 -1.30 7.73 8.96
C ALA A 50 -0.93 9.23 8.99
N ALA A 51 -1.41 10.04 8.04
CA ALA A 51 -1.18 11.48 8.03
C ALA A 51 -1.68 12.15 9.33
N VAL A 52 -2.91 11.85 9.75
CA VAL A 52 -3.49 12.36 11.02
C VAL A 52 -2.65 12.00 12.25
N LEU A 53 -1.99 10.84 12.25
CA LEU A 53 -1.12 10.41 13.34
C LEU A 53 0.29 11.02 13.29
N LEU A 54 0.76 11.43 12.10
CA LEU A 54 2.06 12.06 11.89
C LEU A 54 2.02 13.57 12.06
N ASP A 55 0.87 14.20 11.79
CA ASP A 55 0.63 15.65 11.97
C ASP A 55 0.38 16.02 13.46
N ARG A 56 0.82 15.17 14.40
CA ARG A 56 0.57 15.25 15.85
C ARG A 56 1.83 15.55 16.63
#